data_AF-A0A838W2J1-F1
#
_entry.id   AF-A0A838W2J1-F1
#
_cell.length_a   1.000
_cell.length_b   1.000
_cell.length_c   1.000
_cell.angle_alpha   90.00
_cell.angle_beta   90.00
_cell.angle_gamma   90.00
#
_symmetry.space_group_name_H-M   'P 1'
#
loop_
_entity.id
_entity.type
_entity.pdbx_description
1 polymer ?
#
loop_
_entity_poly.entity_id
_entity_poly.type
_entity_poly.pdbx_seq_one_letter_code
_entity_poly.pdbx_strand_id
1 'polypeptide(L)'
;MIAKKLLHAHELNELHEALYYMKINELKGLCATYSLPIKGNKVALINRITVFIETGKVVHLQELPSTSKANKELVDYNLELDALMLYGGYKNDAKTRSFFKTVIGNHFHFTAFGIDWLNERWISGNPPTYREFALFWQQEYLNRKQTKVVPKKEWAYINFTQQFLIHNPAASKKEIITAWEKERMQYVYKIKNLLDLT
;
A
#
# COMPACT_ATOMS: atom_id res chain seq x y z
N MET A 1 -16.89 13.40 20.76
CA MET A 1 -17.05 12.60 19.54
C MET A 1 -17.54 13.55 18.45
N ILE A 2 -16.74 13.79 17.41
CA ILE A 2 -17.17 14.70 16.33
C ILE A 2 -18.27 13.98 15.53
N ALA A 3 -19.41 14.63 15.36
CA ALA A 3 -20.51 14.10 14.57
C ALA A 3 -20.08 13.96 13.11
N LYS A 4 -20.44 12.83 12.48
CA LYS A 4 -20.17 12.59 11.06
C LYS A 4 -21.04 13.51 10.20
N LYS A 5 -20.43 14.24 9.26
CA LYS A 5 -21.13 14.92 8.16
C LYS A 5 -21.59 13.88 7.13
N LEU A 6 -22.82 14.00 6.64
CA LEU A 6 -23.28 13.25 5.47
C LEU A 6 -22.78 13.95 4.22
N LEU A 7 -21.94 13.25 3.46
CA LEU A 7 -21.43 13.71 2.17
C LEU A 7 -22.29 13.13 1.03
N HIS A 8 -22.46 13.92 -0.03
CA HIS A 8 -23.05 13.43 -1.27
C HIS A 8 -22.07 12.52 -2.03
N ALA A 9 -22.58 11.72 -2.98
CA ALA A 9 -21.77 10.74 -3.71
C ALA A 9 -20.54 11.35 -4.41
N HIS A 10 -20.69 12.54 -4.99
CA HIS A 10 -19.56 13.27 -5.59
C HIS A 10 -18.50 13.62 -4.55
N GLU A 11 -18.90 14.20 -3.42
CA GLU A 11 -18.00 14.58 -2.32
C GLU A 11 -17.28 13.39 -1.69
N LEU A 12 -17.95 12.23 -1.60
CA LEU A 12 -17.33 10.97 -1.16
C LEU A 12 -16.21 10.54 -2.11
N ASN A 13 -16.45 10.63 -3.42
CA ASN A 13 -15.42 10.32 -4.41
C ASN A 13 -14.26 11.32 -4.33
N GLU A 14 -14.55 12.62 -4.17
CA GLU A 14 -13.51 13.63 -3.99
C GLU A 14 -12.66 13.40 -2.73
N LEU A 15 -13.31 13.03 -1.61
CA LEU A 15 -12.64 12.67 -0.37
C LEU A 15 -11.72 11.47 -0.60
N HIS A 16 -12.24 10.41 -1.23
CA HIS A 16 -11.49 9.18 -1.50
C HIS A 16 -10.20 9.46 -2.30
N GLU A 17 -10.29 10.23 -3.38
CA GLU A 17 -9.12 10.56 -4.19
C GLU A 17 -8.13 11.47 -3.42
N ALA A 18 -8.64 12.45 -2.66
CA ALA A 18 -7.80 13.36 -1.89
C ALA A 18 -7.02 12.64 -0.78
N LEU A 19 -7.59 11.61 -0.14
CA LEU A 19 -6.95 10.84 0.92
C LEU A 19 -5.63 10.19 0.47
N TYR A 20 -5.47 9.89 -0.82
CA TYR A 20 -4.20 9.37 -1.36
C TYR A 20 -3.05 10.38 -1.36
N TYR A 21 -3.31 11.66 -1.12
CA TYR A 21 -2.28 12.69 -0.99
C TYR A 21 -1.84 12.90 0.48
N MET A 22 -2.61 12.42 1.46
CA MET A 22 -2.20 12.53 2.87
C MET A 22 -1.00 11.64 3.20
N LYS A 23 -0.16 12.11 4.12
CA LYS A 23 0.91 11.33 4.77
C LYS A 23 0.28 10.32 5.73
N ILE A 24 0.98 9.21 5.99
CA ILE A 24 0.49 8.17 6.92
C ILE A 24 0.14 8.74 8.30
N ASN A 25 0.95 9.67 8.82
CA ASN A 25 0.68 10.27 10.13
C ASN A 25 -0.57 11.16 10.13
N GLU A 26 -0.86 11.84 9.02
CA GLU A 26 -2.06 12.65 8.89
C GLU A 26 -3.31 11.75 8.79
N LEU A 27 -3.23 10.65 8.03
CA LEU A 27 -4.29 9.64 7.99
C LEU A 27 -4.55 9.02 9.36
N LYS A 28 -3.49 8.72 10.12
CA LYS A 28 -3.63 8.24 11.50
C LYS A 28 -4.28 9.29 12.40
N GLY A 29 -3.93 10.56 12.24
CA GLY A 29 -4.57 11.67 12.94
C GLY A 29 -6.07 11.73 12.64
N LEU A 30 -6.45 11.60 11.35
CA LEU A 30 -7.84 11.59 10.93
C LEU A 30 -8.61 10.38 11.50
N CYS A 31 -8.01 9.18 11.48
CA CYS A 31 -8.57 8.02 12.16
C CYS A 31 -8.78 8.29 13.65
N ALA A 32 -7.80 8.89 14.35
CA ALA A 32 -7.90 9.17 15.77
C ALA A 32 -9.03 10.17 16.09
N THR A 33 -9.22 11.21 15.27
CA THR A 33 -10.33 12.16 15.40
C THR A 33 -11.70 11.47 15.41
N TYR A 34 -11.87 10.43 14.61
CA TYR A 34 -13.10 9.62 14.53
C TYR A 34 -13.06 8.35 15.40
N SER A 35 -12.05 8.21 16.28
CA SER A 35 -11.88 7.01 17.13
C SER A 35 -11.79 5.69 16.34
N LEU A 36 -11.21 5.74 15.15
CA LEU A 36 -10.99 4.58 14.27
C LEU A 36 -9.64 3.91 14.55
N PRO A 37 -9.49 2.60 14.25
CA PRO A 37 -8.21 1.90 14.37
C PRO A 37 -7.07 2.51 13.53
N ILE A 38 -5.95 2.85 14.18
CA ILE A 38 -4.80 3.55 13.57
C ILE A 38 -3.69 2.64 13.03
N LYS A 39 -3.77 1.32 13.25
CA LYS A 39 -2.76 0.36 12.78
C LYS A 39 -3.07 -0.08 11.34
N GLY A 40 -2.06 -0.14 10.48
CA GLY A 40 -2.21 -0.59 9.09
C GLY A 40 -1.38 0.25 8.11
N ASN A 41 -1.39 -0.16 6.84
CA ASN A 41 -0.78 0.58 5.75
C ASN A 41 -1.69 1.74 5.28
N LYS A 42 -1.21 2.54 4.33
CA LYS A 42 -1.94 3.70 3.80
C LYS A 42 -3.33 3.33 3.28
N VAL A 43 -3.42 2.30 2.44
CA VAL A 43 -4.69 1.83 1.84
C VAL A 43 -5.70 1.41 2.92
N ALA A 44 -5.25 0.67 3.94
CA ALA A 44 -6.13 0.27 5.04
C ALA A 44 -6.69 1.45 5.84
N LEU A 45 -5.88 2.49 6.07
CA LEU A 45 -6.34 3.72 6.74
C LEU A 45 -7.35 4.47 5.86
N ILE A 46 -7.08 4.63 4.56
CA ILE A 46 -7.99 5.28 3.61
C ILE A 46 -9.33 4.54 3.55
N ASN A 47 -9.30 3.21 3.45
CA ASN A 47 -10.52 2.39 3.41
C ASN A 47 -11.36 2.58 4.70
N ARG A 48 -10.72 2.61 5.87
CA ARG A 48 -11.44 2.86 7.15
C ARG A 48 -12.13 4.20 7.16
N ILE A 49 -11.41 5.26 6.78
CA ILE A 49 -11.96 6.62 6.75
C ILE A 49 -13.13 6.65 5.76
N THR A 50 -12.94 6.12 4.55
CA THR A 50 -13.97 6.13 3.49
C THR A 50 -15.22 5.37 3.92
N VAL A 51 -15.09 4.12 4.38
CA VAL A 51 -16.25 3.31 4.82
C VAL A 51 -16.96 3.93 6.01
N PHE A 52 -16.23 4.53 6.95
CA PHE A 52 -16.84 5.23 8.09
C PHE A 52 -17.60 6.48 7.63
N ILE A 53 -17.00 7.32 6.80
CA ILE A 53 -17.65 8.54 6.28
C ILE A 53 -18.81 8.20 5.32
N GLU A 54 -18.78 7.07 4.63
CA GLU A 54 -19.91 6.63 3.80
C GLU A 54 -21.02 6.00 4.65
N THR A 55 -20.68 4.97 5.43
CA THR A 55 -21.69 4.07 6.06
C THR A 55 -21.82 4.22 7.58
N GLY A 56 -20.84 4.84 8.24
CA GLY A 56 -20.74 4.90 9.71
C GLY A 56 -20.15 3.65 10.35
N LYS A 57 -19.83 2.62 9.56
CA LYS A 57 -19.25 1.37 10.07
C LYS A 57 -17.76 1.51 10.37
N VAL A 58 -17.33 0.92 11.49
CA VAL A 58 -15.92 0.83 11.85
C VAL A 58 -15.32 -0.44 11.25
N VAL A 59 -14.32 -0.29 10.37
CA VAL A 59 -13.60 -1.43 9.78
C VAL A 59 -12.37 -1.73 10.63
N HIS A 60 -12.37 -2.89 11.29
CA HIS A 60 -11.23 -3.36 12.07
C HIS A 60 -10.13 -3.95 11.18
N LEU A 61 -8.97 -4.23 11.77
CA LEU A 61 -7.95 -5.02 11.07
C LEU A 61 -8.50 -6.42 10.83
N GLN A 62 -8.44 -6.87 9.58
CA GLN A 62 -8.67 -8.26 9.29
C GLN A 62 -7.57 -9.08 9.96
N GLU A 63 -7.96 -10.02 10.81
CA GLU A 63 -7.02 -10.99 11.32
C GLU A 63 -6.66 -11.97 10.21
N LEU A 64 -5.36 -12.19 10.01
CA LEU A 64 -4.91 -13.22 9.09
C LEU A 64 -5.30 -14.61 9.64
N PRO A 65 -5.72 -15.55 8.76
CA PRO A 65 -5.92 -16.95 9.13
C PRO A 65 -4.69 -17.53 9.84
N SER A 66 -4.92 -18.42 10.81
CA SER A 66 -3.83 -19.10 11.53
C SER A 66 -2.95 -19.90 10.58
N THR A 67 -3.52 -20.47 9.52
CA THR A 67 -2.80 -21.20 8.46
C THR A 67 -1.75 -20.35 7.73
N SER A 68 -1.95 -19.03 7.69
CA SER A 68 -1.03 -18.10 7.03
C SER A 68 0.05 -17.55 7.98
N LYS A 69 -0.01 -17.84 9.29
CA LYS A 69 0.91 -17.29 10.29
C LYS A 69 2.03 -18.27 10.62
N ALA A 70 3.26 -17.78 10.71
CA ALA A 70 4.37 -18.57 11.21
C ALA A 70 4.21 -18.85 12.71
N ASN A 71 4.67 -20.02 13.16
CA ASN A 71 4.85 -20.28 14.59
C ASN A 71 6.03 -19.45 15.10
N LYS A 72 5.81 -18.71 16.20
CA LYS A 72 6.79 -17.80 16.81
C LYS A 72 8.04 -18.52 17.35
N GLU A 73 7.97 -19.83 17.54
CA GLU A 73 9.04 -20.65 18.11
C GLU A 73 10.09 -21.11 17.08
N LEU A 74 9.82 -20.95 15.77
CA LEU A 74 10.75 -21.29 14.71
C LEU A 74 11.65 -20.09 14.38
N VAL A 75 12.90 -20.15 14.86
CA VAL A 75 13.87 -19.04 14.83
C VAL A 75 14.51 -18.82 13.45
N ASP A 76 14.56 -19.85 12.59
CA ASP A 76 15.09 -19.73 11.23
C ASP A 76 14.03 -20.12 10.20
N TYR A 77 13.86 -19.28 9.18
CA TYR A 77 12.91 -19.54 8.11
C TYR A 77 13.61 -20.34 7.01
N ASN A 78 13.01 -21.47 6.63
CA ASN A 78 13.60 -22.37 5.64
C ASN A 78 13.47 -21.78 4.23
N LEU A 79 14.60 -21.64 3.54
CA LEU A 79 14.67 -21.16 2.15
C LEU A 79 14.75 -22.35 1.20
N GLU A 80 13.62 -23.00 1.02
CA GLU A 80 13.43 -24.09 0.08
C GLU A 80 12.25 -23.79 -0.83
N LEU A 81 12.28 -24.31 -2.06
CA LEU A 81 11.26 -24.03 -3.07
C LEU A 81 9.85 -24.43 -2.60
N ASP A 82 9.73 -25.54 -1.89
CA ASP A 82 8.45 -26.10 -1.47
C ASP A 82 8.04 -25.65 -0.05
N ALA A 83 8.86 -24.82 0.61
CA ALA A 83 8.53 -24.23 1.89
C ALA A 83 7.48 -23.10 1.74
N LEU A 84 6.53 -23.04 2.67
CA LEU A 84 5.51 -21.99 2.72
C LEU A 84 6.11 -20.65 3.18
N MET A 85 5.79 -19.58 2.46
CA MET A 85 6.09 -18.20 2.82
C MET A 85 5.03 -17.70 3.81
N LEU A 86 5.21 -17.96 5.10
CA LEU A 86 4.23 -17.58 6.13
C LEU A 86 4.42 -16.14 6.64
N TYR A 87 3.31 -15.48 7.00
CA TYR A 87 3.31 -14.16 7.63
C TYR A 87 4.05 -14.21 8.97
N GLY A 88 5.00 -13.30 9.17
CA GLY A 88 5.85 -13.23 10.36
C GLY A 88 7.09 -14.14 10.30
N GLY A 89 7.14 -15.12 9.40
CA GLY A 89 8.33 -15.94 9.12
C GLY A 89 9.11 -15.45 7.91
N TYR A 90 8.40 -15.13 6.81
CA TYR A 90 8.99 -14.58 5.58
C TYR A 90 9.65 -13.20 5.79
N LYS A 91 10.81 -12.99 5.14
CA LYS A 91 11.53 -11.71 5.16
C LYS A 91 11.97 -11.25 3.77
N ASN A 92 11.76 -9.96 3.45
CA ASN A 92 12.34 -9.31 2.27
C ASN A 92 13.79 -8.87 2.52
N ASP A 93 14.68 -9.81 2.81
CA ASP A 93 16.08 -9.52 3.18
C ASP A 93 17.09 -9.94 2.10
N ALA A 94 18.37 -9.75 2.39
CA ALA A 94 19.46 -10.11 1.49
C ALA A 94 19.55 -11.62 1.24
N LYS A 95 19.31 -12.45 2.28
CA LYS A 95 19.34 -13.92 2.21
C LYS A 95 18.27 -14.42 1.24
N THR A 96 17.03 -13.96 1.43
CA THR A 96 15.89 -14.29 0.57
C THR A 96 16.06 -13.78 -0.86
N ARG A 97 16.63 -12.58 -1.03
CA ARG A 97 16.95 -12.05 -2.35
C ARG A 97 17.97 -12.91 -3.09
N SER A 98 19.05 -13.32 -2.41
CA SER A 98 20.06 -14.18 -3.01
C SER A 98 19.47 -15.52 -3.42
N PHE A 99 18.63 -16.11 -2.58
CA PHE A 99 17.88 -17.33 -2.92
C PHE A 99 17.01 -17.15 -4.17
N PHE A 100 16.16 -16.13 -4.25
CA PHE A 100 15.37 -15.91 -5.45
C PHE A 100 16.20 -15.63 -6.70
N LYS A 101 17.39 -15.02 -6.56
CA LYS A 101 18.32 -14.86 -7.69
C LYS A 101 18.90 -16.17 -8.20
N THR A 102 19.06 -17.21 -7.37
CA THR A 102 19.48 -18.53 -7.86
C THR A 102 18.36 -19.23 -8.62
N VAL A 103 17.11 -18.99 -8.23
CA VAL A 103 15.92 -19.63 -8.84
C VAL A 103 15.45 -18.90 -10.11
N ILE A 104 15.41 -17.57 -10.08
CA ILE A 104 14.83 -16.72 -11.14
C ILE A 104 15.92 -16.09 -12.01
N GLY A 105 17.10 -15.83 -11.43
CA GLY A 105 18.21 -15.14 -12.07
C GLY A 105 18.50 -13.76 -11.49
N ASN A 106 19.65 -13.19 -11.89
CA ASN A 106 20.20 -11.95 -11.32
C ASN A 106 19.31 -10.70 -11.45
N HIS A 107 18.35 -10.72 -12.36
CA HIS A 107 17.39 -9.64 -12.61
C HIS A 107 16.26 -9.59 -11.57
N PHE A 108 16.17 -10.60 -10.69
CA PHE A 108 15.20 -10.60 -9.61
C PHE A 108 15.38 -9.40 -8.67
N HIS A 109 14.25 -8.77 -8.35
CA HIS A 109 14.10 -7.78 -7.31
C HIS A 109 12.68 -7.86 -6.74
N PHE A 110 12.54 -7.53 -5.45
CA PHE A 110 11.22 -7.42 -4.84
C PHE A 110 10.43 -6.28 -5.50
N THR A 111 9.17 -6.54 -5.80
CA THR A 111 8.25 -5.57 -6.41
C THR A 111 7.05 -5.36 -5.49
N ALA A 112 6.44 -4.18 -5.54
CA ALA A 112 5.21 -3.93 -4.79
C ALA A 112 4.08 -4.90 -5.16
N PHE A 113 4.06 -5.39 -6.41
CA PHE A 113 3.07 -6.36 -6.89
C PHE A 113 3.30 -7.75 -6.31
N GLY A 114 4.55 -8.18 -6.15
CA GLY A 114 4.86 -9.41 -5.42
C GLY A 114 4.41 -9.36 -3.97
N ILE A 115 4.61 -8.22 -3.30
CA ILE A 115 4.15 -8.04 -1.92
C ILE A 115 2.63 -8.05 -1.81
N ASP A 116 1.93 -7.40 -2.75
CA ASP A 116 0.46 -7.42 -2.76
C ASP A 116 -0.08 -8.82 -2.99
N TRP A 117 0.45 -9.52 -4.00
CA TRP A 117 0.07 -10.91 -4.28
C TRP A 117 0.30 -11.81 -3.05
N LEU A 118 1.44 -11.66 -2.38
CA LEU A 118 1.74 -12.39 -1.14
C LEU A 118 0.75 -12.05 -0.01
N ASN A 119 0.39 -10.77 0.16
CA ASN A 119 -0.60 -10.34 1.14
C ASN A 119 -1.99 -10.93 0.85
N GLU A 120 -2.43 -10.93 -0.41
CA GLU A 120 -3.71 -11.52 -0.83
C GLU A 120 -3.76 -13.02 -0.53
N ARG A 121 -2.67 -13.73 -0.79
CA ARG A 121 -2.52 -15.15 -0.45
C ARG A 121 -2.58 -15.40 1.06
N TRP A 122 -1.98 -14.52 1.86
CA TRP A 122 -2.13 -14.61 3.33
C TRP A 122 -3.55 -14.34 3.81
N ILE A 123 -4.19 -13.31 3.28
CA ILE A 123 -5.56 -12.90 3.63
C ILE A 123 -6.56 -14.02 3.31
N SER A 124 -6.39 -14.68 2.16
CA SER A 124 -7.25 -15.80 1.73
C SER A 124 -6.96 -17.13 2.43
N GLY A 125 -5.98 -17.19 3.34
CA GLY A 125 -5.64 -18.41 4.07
C GLY A 125 -4.86 -19.45 3.26
N ASN A 126 -4.30 -19.04 2.12
CA ASN A 126 -3.58 -19.89 1.18
C ASN A 126 -2.14 -19.36 0.97
N PRO A 127 -1.28 -19.38 1.99
CA PRO A 127 0.09 -18.88 1.87
C PRO A 127 0.82 -19.61 0.73
N PRO A 128 1.57 -18.90 -0.13
CA PRO A 128 2.25 -19.51 -1.25
C PRO A 128 3.58 -20.13 -0.80
N THR A 129 4.07 -21.09 -1.58
CA THR A 129 5.45 -21.55 -1.52
C THR A 129 6.41 -20.57 -2.19
N TYR A 130 7.70 -20.68 -1.90
CA TYR A 130 8.74 -19.94 -2.62
C TYR A 130 8.71 -20.23 -4.14
N ARG A 131 8.39 -21.47 -4.54
CA ARG A 131 8.21 -21.87 -5.94
C ARG A 131 7.06 -21.13 -6.60
N GLU A 132 5.89 -21.11 -5.96
CA GLU A 132 4.72 -20.39 -6.48
C GLU A 132 4.99 -18.89 -6.63
N PHE A 133 5.66 -18.28 -5.64
CA PHE A 133 6.06 -16.87 -5.74
C PHE A 133 7.04 -16.63 -6.90
N ALA A 134 8.01 -17.52 -7.11
CA ALA A 134 8.96 -17.39 -8.21
C ALA A 134 8.29 -17.52 -9.59
N LEU A 135 7.30 -18.43 -9.72
CA LEU A 135 6.49 -18.58 -10.93
C LEU A 135 5.64 -17.33 -11.18
N PHE A 136 4.93 -16.85 -10.15
CA PHE A 136 4.17 -15.61 -10.22
C PHE A 136 5.05 -14.44 -10.67
N TRP A 137 6.21 -14.26 -10.04
CA TRP A 137 7.10 -13.14 -10.34
C TRP A 137 7.58 -13.17 -11.79
N GLN A 138 7.96 -14.34 -12.31
CA GLN A 138 8.41 -14.49 -13.70
C GLN A 138 7.29 -14.17 -14.69
N GLN A 139 6.08 -14.68 -14.44
CA GLN A 139 4.92 -14.37 -15.28
C GLN A 139 4.63 -12.87 -15.29
N GLU A 140 4.65 -12.26 -14.10
CA GLU A 140 4.40 -10.83 -13.93
C GLU A 140 5.48 -9.98 -14.61
N TYR A 141 6.74 -10.39 -14.53
CA TYR A 141 7.85 -9.75 -15.22
C TYR A 141 7.69 -9.79 -16.75
N LEU A 142 7.23 -10.92 -17.31
CA LEU A 142 6.96 -11.06 -18.74
C LEU A 142 5.76 -10.20 -19.18
N ASN A 143 4.66 -10.23 -18.43
CA ASN A 143 3.47 -9.43 -18.71
C ASN A 143 3.82 -7.94 -18.80
N ARG A 144 4.65 -7.44 -17.88
CA ARG A 144 5.07 -6.03 -17.82
C ARG A 144 5.95 -5.58 -18.98
N LYS A 145 6.61 -6.51 -19.69
CA LYS A 145 7.31 -6.17 -20.94
C LYS A 145 6.33 -5.84 -22.06
N GLN A 146 5.12 -6.39 -22.01
CA GLN A 146 4.11 -6.25 -23.06
C GLN A 146 3.09 -5.16 -22.72
N THR A 147 2.78 -4.97 -21.44
CA THR A 147 1.75 -4.03 -20.98
C THR A 147 2.34 -2.87 -20.17
N LYS A 148 2.01 -1.63 -20.53
CA LYS A 148 2.24 -0.48 -19.65
C LYS A 148 1.30 -0.56 -18.45
N VAL A 149 1.86 -0.56 -17.24
CA VAL A 149 1.07 -0.64 -16.02
C VAL A 149 0.61 0.75 -15.59
N VAL A 150 -0.69 0.89 -15.35
CA VAL A 150 -1.25 2.09 -14.73
C VAL A 150 -0.67 2.19 -13.32
N PRO A 151 0.00 3.30 -12.96
CA PRO A 151 0.52 3.48 -11.62
C PRO A 151 -0.56 3.35 -10.56
N LYS A 152 -0.23 2.75 -9.42
CA LYS A 152 -1.20 2.60 -8.32
C LYS A 152 -1.61 3.98 -7.79
N LYS A 153 -2.85 4.13 -7.33
CA LYS A 153 -3.37 5.42 -6.80
C LYS A 153 -2.55 5.91 -5.59
N GLU A 154 -2.08 4.99 -4.75
CA GLU A 154 -1.20 5.30 -3.62
C GLU A 154 0.20 5.79 -4.01
N TRP A 155 0.55 5.77 -5.30
CA TRP A 155 1.80 6.31 -5.84
C TRP A 155 1.67 7.77 -6.31
N ALA A 156 0.75 8.54 -5.73
CA ALA A 156 0.51 9.94 -6.04
C ALA A 156 1.81 10.77 -6.20
N TYR A 157 2.78 10.60 -5.31
CA TYR A 157 4.08 11.29 -5.41
C TYR A 157 4.90 10.91 -6.64
N ILE A 158 4.94 9.61 -7.00
CA ILE A 158 5.67 9.15 -8.19
C ILE A 158 5.00 9.70 -9.44
N ASN A 159 3.66 9.65 -9.50
CA ASN A 159 2.88 10.17 -10.61
C ASN A 159 3.10 11.68 -10.78
N PHE A 160 3.00 12.42 -9.67
CA PHE A 160 3.29 13.85 -9.65
C PHE A 160 4.70 14.14 -10.16
N THR A 161 5.71 13.44 -9.63
CA THR A 161 7.11 13.68 -9.99
C THR A 161 7.37 13.43 -11.47
N GLN A 162 6.80 12.35 -12.03
CA GLN A 162 6.93 12.05 -13.46
C GLN A 162 6.32 13.15 -14.33
N GLN A 163 5.09 13.58 -14.02
CA GLN A 163 4.42 14.66 -14.76
C GLN A 163 5.14 16.00 -14.61
N PHE A 164 5.59 16.32 -13.39
CA PHE A 164 6.32 17.54 -13.11
C PHE A 164 7.63 17.61 -13.91
N LEU A 165 8.37 16.51 -14.00
CA LEU A 165 9.64 16.44 -14.74
C LEU A 165 9.46 16.50 -16.27
N ILE A 166 8.32 16.10 -16.82
CA ILE A 166 8.02 16.28 -18.25
C ILE A 166 8.01 17.77 -18.60
N HIS A 167 7.43 18.60 -17.72
CA HIS A 167 7.34 20.06 -17.92
C HIS A 167 8.54 20.82 -17.34
N ASN A 168 9.32 20.21 -16.45
CA ASN A 168 10.46 20.83 -15.78
C ASN A 168 11.68 19.88 -15.76
N PRO A 169 12.30 19.56 -16.90
CA PRO A 169 13.32 18.49 -16.99
C PRO A 169 14.59 18.74 -16.16
N ALA A 170 14.94 20.01 -15.94
CA ALA A 170 16.13 20.42 -15.18
C ALA A 170 15.84 20.70 -13.70
N ALA A 171 14.62 20.41 -13.21
CA ALA A 171 14.24 20.71 -11.85
C ALA A 171 15.10 19.95 -10.82
N SER A 172 15.55 20.68 -9.82
CA SER A 172 16.24 20.12 -8.67
C SER A 172 15.29 19.32 -7.78
N LYS A 173 15.85 18.40 -6.99
CA LYS A 173 15.11 17.65 -5.96
C LYS A 173 14.34 18.57 -5.01
N LYS A 174 14.91 19.74 -4.67
CA LYS A 174 14.27 20.71 -3.78
C LYS A 174 13.01 21.30 -4.41
N GLU A 175 13.06 21.63 -5.69
CA GLU A 175 11.91 22.17 -6.44
C GLU A 175 10.78 21.13 -6.53
N ILE A 176 11.11 19.87 -6.84
CA ILE A 176 10.14 18.78 -6.90
C ILE A 176 9.44 18.60 -5.54
N ILE A 177 10.20 18.55 -4.44
CA ILE A 177 9.63 18.39 -3.09
C ILE A 177 8.76 19.59 -2.72
N THR A 178 9.18 20.80 -3.06
CA THR A 178 8.43 22.04 -2.77
C THR A 178 7.10 22.05 -3.53
N ALA A 179 7.14 21.71 -4.82
CA ALA A 179 5.95 21.64 -5.66
C ALA A 179 4.99 20.53 -5.21
N TRP A 180 5.54 19.35 -4.85
CA TRP A 180 4.75 18.25 -4.29
C TRP A 180 4.05 18.66 -2.99
N GLU A 181 4.77 19.28 -2.05
CA GLU A 181 4.17 19.69 -0.78
C GLU A 181 3.07 20.73 -0.99
N LYS A 182 3.24 21.65 -1.95
CA LYS A 182 2.19 22.61 -2.33
C LYS A 182 0.94 21.91 -2.87
N GLU A 183 1.10 20.98 -3.81
CA GLU A 183 -0.04 20.22 -4.37
C GLU A 183 -0.73 19.41 -3.26
N ARG A 184 0.04 18.66 -2.48
CA ARG A 184 -0.44 17.85 -1.37
C ARG A 184 -1.28 18.64 -0.37
N MET A 185 -0.84 19.85 -0.01
CA MET A 185 -1.55 20.71 0.94
C MET A 185 -2.91 21.20 0.40
N GLN A 186 -3.10 21.31 -0.91
CA GLN A 186 -4.40 21.61 -1.50
C GLN A 186 -5.40 20.49 -1.20
N TYR A 187 -4.98 19.23 -1.33
CA TYR A 187 -5.80 18.08 -0.99
C TYR A 187 -6.07 17.98 0.52
N VAL A 188 -5.08 18.27 1.37
CA VAL A 188 -5.29 18.32 2.83
C VAL A 188 -6.35 19.36 3.19
N TYR A 189 -6.27 20.56 2.62
CA TYR A 189 -7.26 21.61 2.84
C TYR A 189 -8.65 21.21 2.33
N LYS A 190 -8.71 20.57 1.15
CA LYS A 190 -9.96 20.03 0.60
C LYS A 190 -10.62 19.03 1.55
N ILE A 191 -9.85 18.09 2.11
CA ILE A 191 -10.35 17.10 3.07
C ILE A 191 -10.87 17.79 4.33
N LYS A 192 -10.12 18.75 4.87
CA LYS A 192 -10.55 19.53 6.02
C LYS A 192 -11.90 20.22 5.78
N ASN A 193 -12.06 20.86 4.62
CA ASN A 193 -13.32 21.51 4.26
C ASN A 193 -14.47 20.52 4.06
N LEU A 194 -14.22 19.40 3.38
CA LEU A 194 -15.24 18.36 3.19
C LEU A 194 -15.73 17.82 4.53
N LEU A 195 -14.82 17.64 5.49
CA LEU A 195 -15.10 17.04 6.78
C LEU A 195 -15.40 18.06 7.90
N ASP A 196 -15.47 19.35 7.59
CA ASP A 196 -15.63 20.47 8.54
C ASP A 196 -14.60 20.42 9.70
N LEU A 197 -13.35 20.06 9.39
CA LEU A 197 -12.25 20.00 10.35
C LEU A 197 -11.46 21.30 10.34
N THR A 198 -11.31 21.93 11.50
CA THR A 198 -10.45 23.12 11.71
C THR A 198 -8.97 22.79 11.51
#